data_AF-A0AA43QMF8-F1
#
_entry.id   AF-A0AA43QMF8-F1
#
_cell.length_a   1.000
_cell.length_b   1.000
_cell.length_c   1.000
_cell.angle_alpha   90.00
_cell.angle_beta   90.00
_cell.angle_gamma   90.00
#
_symmetry.space_group_name_H-M   'P 1'
#
loop_
_entity.id
_entity.type
_entity.pdbx_description
1 polymer ?
#
loop_
_entity_poly.entity_id
_entity_poly.type
_entity_poly.pdbx_seq_one_letter_code
_entity_poly.pdbx_strand_id
1 'polypeptide(L)'
;MFLHESGLYYHGILPLPPLSVIPIVIKRIREESEPRNLVHLLRSLDMCRTTDPRDKIYCLLGLADDGSLAPKPDYSQSVQAVYRSYAVHSIVNCEGLELLRSSGIAQGASRADATWVPCWDRWSFEPSVGSILKESKLFQAGASVQAHYAFEESFSLLKVRGVRIDSAGRFCSSSEFNQDWISWERRISCIVQESPRFSTESYAKALSMDGDGQGIRSFPTHSAVPDLTFVDLYNSAFVTGPVLEIAQLAYIDCIAALAIDHRFILTSRGYMGWVPEASKSSDTICIIFGVNVPLVLREAEGGRHIIIGEAYIEGIMGGEAMHDSDLIAEDFTLT
;
A
#
# COMPACT_ATOMS: atom_id res chain seq x y z
N MET A 1 -20.68 -40.33 -12.11
CA MET A 1 -20.47 -41.11 -10.86
C MET A 1 -19.00 -41.52 -10.88
N PHE A 2 -18.05 -40.82 -10.27
CA PHE A 2 -18.03 -40.14 -8.97
C PHE A 2 -17.57 -38.67 -9.07
N LEU A 3 -18.11 -37.86 -8.16
CA LEU A 3 -17.61 -36.55 -7.76
C LEU A 3 -16.36 -36.75 -6.90
N HIS A 4 -15.34 -35.90 -7.07
CA HIS A 4 -14.46 -35.54 -5.96
C HIS A 4 -14.20 -34.04 -5.98
N GLU A 5 -14.47 -33.45 -4.83
CA GLU A 5 -14.56 -32.03 -4.52
C GLU A 5 -13.19 -31.34 -4.55
N SER A 6 -13.09 -30.28 -5.36
CA SER A 6 -12.35 -29.03 -5.08
C SER A 6 -12.23 -28.25 -6.39
N GLY A 7 -13.37 -27.73 -6.87
CA GLY A 7 -13.41 -26.80 -7.99
C GLY A 7 -13.31 -25.37 -7.46
N LEU A 8 -12.18 -24.72 -7.72
CA LEU A 8 -11.99 -23.27 -7.89
C LEU A 8 -10.56 -23.08 -8.42
N TYR A 9 -10.34 -23.50 -9.67
CA TYR A 9 -9.15 -23.11 -10.42
C TYR A 9 -9.41 -21.71 -10.99
N TYR A 10 -8.79 -20.70 -10.39
CA TYR A 10 -8.62 -19.38 -11.00
C TYR A 10 -7.74 -19.54 -12.26
N HIS A 11 -8.36 -19.82 -13.40
CA HIS A 11 -7.70 -19.70 -14.70
C HIS A 11 -7.46 -18.22 -14.98
N GLY A 12 -6.24 -17.74 -14.69
CA GLY A 12 -5.84 -16.37 -14.99
C GLY A 12 -4.60 -15.86 -14.28
N ILE A 13 -4.00 -16.62 -13.35
CA ILE A 13 -2.67 -16.27 -12.81
C ILE A 13 -1.68 -16.48 -13.94
N LEU A 14 -1.16 -15.38 -14.51
CA LEU A 14 0.03 -15.40 -15.35
C LEU A 14 1.08 -16.29 -14.63
N PRO A 15 1.67 -17.29 -15.30
CA PRO A 15 2.75 -18.06 -14.69
C PRO A 15 3.81 -17.07 -14.20
N LEU A 16 4.40 -17.36 -13.04
CA LEU A 16 5.52 -16.63 -12.42
C LEU A 16 6.28 -15.80 -13.45
N PRO A 17 6.54 -14.49 -13.25
CA PRO A 17 7.42 -13.80 -14.16
C PRO A 17 8.73 -14.60 -14.22
N PRO A 18 9.07 -15.19 -15.38
CA PRO A 18 10.31 -15.95 -15.49
C PRO A 18 11.49 -14.99 -15.26
N LEU A 19 12.70 -15.52 -15.24
CA LEU A 19 13.95 -14.72 -15.36
C LEU A 19 13.93 -13.68 -16.51
N SER A 20 12.94 -13.72 -17.40
CA SER A 20 12.62 -12.74 -18.45
C SER A 20 12.12 -11.36 -17.96
N VAL A 21 11.69 -11.20 -16.69
CA VAL A 21 11.23 -9.89 -16.18
C VAL A 21 12.38 -9.04 -15.64
N ILE A 22 13.49 -9.66 -15.20
CA ILE A 22 14.68 -8.93 -14.76
C ILE A 22 15.22 -8.01 -15.87
N PRO A 23 15.38 -8.43 -17.14
CA PRO A 23 15.74 -7.53 -18.23
C PRO A 23 14.74 -6.39 -18.48
N ILE A 24 13.44 -6.62 -18.29
CA ILE A 24 12.39 -5.60 -18.46
C ILE A 24 12.44 -4.58 -17.34
N VAL A 25 12.60 -5.03 -16.09
CA VAL A 25 12.74 -4.16 -14.93
C VAL A 25 14.05 -3.39 -15.00
N ILE A 26 15.16 -4.03 -15.36
CA ILE A 26 16.45 -3.35 -15.57
C ILE A 26 16.35 -2.35 -16.72
N LYS A 27 15.68 -2.69 -17.82
CA LYS A 27 15.44 -1.76 -18.93
C LYS A 27 14.63 -0.56 -18.47
N ARG A 28 13.55 -0.77 -17.71
CA ARG A 28 12.71 0.28 -17.15
C ARG A 28 13.50 1.18 -16.19
N ILE A 29 14.26 0.60 -15.26
CA ILE A 29 15.15 1.33 -14.34
C ILE A 29 16.21 2.16 -15.10
N ARG A 30 16.68 1.67 -16.25
CA ARG A 30 17.64 2.41 -17.11
C ARG A 30 16.99 3.53 -17.92
N GLU A 31 15.69 3.45 -18.17
CA GLU A 31 14.92 4.42 -18.97
C GLU A 31 14.22 5.47 -18.08
N GLU A 32 14.06 5.22 -16.77
CA GLU A 32 13.53 6.17 -15.80
C GLU A 32 14.52 7.31 -15.52
N SER A 33 14.01 8.55 -15.48
CA SER A 33 14.80 9.78 -15.25
C SER A 33 15.00 10.13 -13.76
N GLU A 34 14.54 9.25 -12.87
CA GLU A 34 14.55 9.45 -11.42
C GLU A 34 15.87 8.98 -10.79
N PRO A 35 16.32 9.62 -9.70
CA PRO A 35 17.49 9.17 -8.95
C PRO A 35 17.27 7.75 -8.40
N ARG A 36 18.24 6.86 -8.62
CA ARG A 36 18.14 5.43 -8.29
C ARG A 36 18.60 5.19 -6.86
N ASN A 37 17.82 5.65 -5.90
CA ASN A 37 18.10 5.26 -4.51
C ASN A 37 17.80 3.77 -4.28
N LEU A 38 18.45 3.21 -3.26
CA LEU A 38 18.37 1.78 -2.96
C LEU A 38 16.93 1.32 -2.68
N VAL A 39 16.13 2.16 -2.02
CA VAL A 39 14.73 1.83 -1.67
C VAL A 39 13.85 1.72 -2.91
N HIS A 40 13.99 2.64 -3.86
CA HIS A 40 13.28 2.61 -5.14
C HIS A 40 13.61 1.36 -5.95
N LEU A 41 14.89 0.97 -5.96
CA LEU A 41 15.34 -0.25 -6.63
C LEU A 41 14.82 -1.52 -5.94
N LEU A 42 14.81 -1.55 -4.60
CA LEU A 42 14.25 -2.67 -3.83
C LEU A 42 12.79 -2.90 -4.19
N ARG A 43 11.98 -1.83 -4.19
CA ARG A 43 10.56 -1.86 -4.60
C ARG A 43 10.37 -2.37 -6.03
N SER A 44 11.25 -1.96 -6.94
CA SER A 44 11.20 -2.40 -8.35
C SER A 44 11.48 -3.90 -8.53
N LEU A 45 12.23 -4.51 -7.59
CA LEU A 45 12.59 -5.92 -7.62
C LEU A 45 11.79 -6.79 -6.64
N ASP A 46 10.73 -6.29 -6.00
CA ASP A 46 9.92 -7.04 -5.02
C ASP A 46 9.45 -8.40 -5.58
N MET A 47 9.14 -8.47 -6.88
CA MET A 47 8.73 -9.71 -7.56
C MET A 47 9.84 -10.76 -7.75
N CYS A 48 11.10 -10.43 -7.48
CA CYS A 48 12.24 -11.33 -7.65
C CYS A 48 12.54 -12.11 -6.36
N ARG A 49 12.70 -13.43 -6.46
CA ARG A 49 13.10 -14.28 -5.33
C ARG A 49 14.62 -14.31 -5.20
N THR A 50 15.12 -14.42 -3.96
CA THR A 50 16.54 -14.62 -3.67
C THR A 50 16.72 -15.91 -2.87
N THR A 51 17.88 -16.56 -3.02
CA THR A 51 18.24 -17.75 -2.22
C THR A 51 18.67 -17.35 -0.82
N ASP A 52 19.49 -16.31 -0.71
CA ASP A 52 19.78 -15.62 0.54
C ASP A 52 18.93 -14.34 0.61
N PRO A 53 18.12 -14.14 1.66
CA PRO A 53 17.38 -12.89 1.89
C PRO A 53 18.23 -11.62 1.71
N ARG A 54 19.48 -11.64 2.18
CA ARG A 54 20.39 -10.47 2.17
C ARG A 54 20.80 -10.06 0.76
N ASP A 55 20.80 -11.00 -0.20
CA ASP A 55 21.15 -10.73 -1.58
C ASP A 55 20.17 -9.77 -2.26
N LYS A 56 18.94 -9.65 -1.74
CA LYS A 56 17.96 -8.66 -2.22
C LYS A 56 18.52 -7.25 -2.15
N ILE A 57 19.28 -6.95 -1.09
CA ILE A 57 19.96 -5.66 -0.90
C ILE A 57 21.30 -5.66 -1.61
N TYR A 58 22.14 -6.67 -1.35
CA TYR A 58 23.53 -6.65 -1.79
C TYR A 58 23.69 -6.63 -3.31
N CYS A 59 22.77 -7.25 -4.06
CA CYS A 59 22.81 -7.22 -5.53
C CYS A 59 22.49 -5.83 -6.12
N LEU A 60 21.82 -4.97 -5.36
CA LEU A 60 21.38 -3.64 -5.79
C LEU A 60 22.37 -2.53 -5.47
N LEU A 61 23.31 -2.75 -4.53
CA LEU A 61 24.28 -1.74 -4.10
C LEU A 61 25.10 -1.15 -5.25
N GLY A 62 25.47 -1.96 -6.23
CA GLY A 62 26.23 -1.50 -7.40
C GLY A 62 25.38 -0.75 -8.44
N LEU A 63 24.04 -0.81 -8.31
CA LEU A 63 23.09 -0.16 -9.21
C LEU A 63 22.51 1.12 -8.60
N ALA A 64 22.48 1.20 -7.28
CA ALA A 64 21.93 2.34 -6.53
C ALA A 64 22.93 3.51 -6.49
N ASP A 65 22.45 4.72 -6.74
CA ASP A 65 23.27 5.94 -6.72
C ASP A 65 23.81 6.23 -5.29
N ASP A 66 23.05 5.85 -4.27
CA ASP A 66 23.40 5.90 -2.84
C ASP A 66 24.12 4.64 -2.33
N GLY A 67 24.27 3.61 -3.17
CA GLY A 67 24.82 2.31 -2.74
C GLY A 67 26.28 2.36 -2.27
N SER A 68 27.03 3.38 -2.69
CA SER A 68 28.42 3.60 -2.20
C SER A 68 28.49 4.12 -0.76
N LEU A 69 27.41 4.74 -0.26
CA LEU A 69 27.29 5.23 1.11
C LEU A 69 26.73 4.16 2.06
N ALA A 70 26.14 3.11 1.50
CA ALA A 70 25.50 2.05 2.25
C ALA A 70 26.52 1.14 2.98
N PRO A 71 26.09 0.42 4.03
CA PRO A 71 26.91 -0.62 4.65
C PRO A 71 27.48 -1.59 3.61
N LYS A 72 28.68 -2.13 3.86
CA LYS A 72 29.26 -3.14 2.97
C LYS A 72 28.59 -4.50 3.21
N PRO A 73 28.48 -5.34 2.17
CA PRO A 73 27.98 -6.69 2.32
C PRO A 73 28.75 -7.49 3.38
N ASP A 74 28.02 -8.05 4.34
CA ASP A 74 28.54 -8.88 5.40
C ASP A 74 27.57 -10.05 5.66
N TYR A 75 27.99 -11.25 5.24
CA TYR A 75 27.20 -12.47 5.42
C TYR A 75 27.38 -13.13 6.81
N SER A 76 28.21 -12.56 7.68
CA SER A 76 28.33 -13.02 9.08
C SER A 76 27.17 -12.54 9.96
N GLN A 77 26.50 -11.46 9.56
CA GLN A 77 25.36 -10.89 10.27
C GLN A 77 24.06 -11.63 9.98
N SER A 78 23.12 -11.62 10.94
CA SER A 78 21.76 -12.12 10.71
C SER A 78 21.03 -11.26 9.68
N VAL A 79 20.03 -11.85 9.01
CA VAL A 79 19.17 -11.15 8.04
C VAL A 79 18.57 -9.89 8.67
N GLN A 80 18.08 -10.00 9.90
CA GLN A 80 17.49 -8.91 10.67
C GLN A 80 18.46 -7.75 10.92
N ALA A 81 19.71 -8.05 11.30
CA ALA A 81 20.71 -7.04 11.59
C ALA A 81 21.10 -6.29 10.31
N VAL A 82 21.24 -7.01 9.20
CA VAL A 82 21.42 -6.42 7.88
C VAL A 82 20.22 -5.53 7.57
N TYR A 83 18.99 -6.05 7.69
CA TYR A 83 17.81 -5.29 7.28
C TYR A 83 17.67 -3.98 8.04
N ARG A 84 17.86 -4.03 9.36
CA ARG A 84 17.86 -2.85 10.23
C ARG A 84 18.95 -1.86 9.87
N SER A 85 20.17 -2.32 9.62
CA SER A 85 21.30 -1.45 9.25
C SER A 85 21.02 -0.66 7.97
N TYR A 86 20.43 -1.32 6.96
CA TYR A 86 20.05 -0.67 5.72
C TYR A 86 18.81 0.22 5.84
N ALA A 87 17.86 -0.12 6.69
CA ALA A 87 16.72 0.73 7.00
C ALA A 87 17.16 2.04 7.68
N VAL A 88 18.06 1.95 8.67
CA VAL A 88 18.69 3.12 9.31
C VAL A 88 19.46 3.94 8.27
N HIS A 89 20.25 3.30 7.42
CA HIS A 89 20.99 3.99 6.36
C HIS A 89 20.06 4.78 5.43
N SER A 90 18.95 4.17 5.00
CA SER A 90 17.93 4.79 4.15
C SER A 90 17.28 6.01 4.81
N ILE A 91 16.91 5.91 6.09
CA ILE A 91 16.31 7.02 6.83
C ILE A 91 17.29 8.18 7.01
N VAL A 92 18.56 7.89 7.28
CA VAL A 92 19.56 8.92 7.59
C VAL A 92 20.12 9.60 6.34
N ASN A 93 20.31 8.86 5.24
CA ASN A 93 21.10 9.33 4.10
C ASN A 93 20.29 9.45 2.79
N CYS A 94 19.04 8.97 2.75
CA CYS A 94 18.26 8.84 1.52
C CYS A 94 16.89 9.54 1.63
N GLU A 95 15.78 8.82 1.39
CA GLU A 95 14.41 9.36 1.35
C GLU A 95 13.78 9.62 2.74
N GLY A 96 14.54 9.54 3.83
CA GLY A 96 14.01 9.76 5.17
C GLY A 96 12.98 8.70 5.56
N LEU A 97 11.81 9.14 6.06
CA LEU A 97 10.77 8.23 6.56
C LEU A 97 9.91 7.60 5.45
N GLU A 98 10.11 7.94 4.17
CA GLU A 98 9.43 7.31 3.04
C GLU A 98 9.64 5.79 2.98
N LEU A 99 10.64 5.23 3.66
CA LEU A 99 10.80 3.79 3.83
C LEU A 99 9.59 3.13 4.50
N LEU A 100 8.91 3.83 5.42
CA LEU A 100 7.88 3.27 6.30
C LEU A 100 6.66 2.73 5.55
N ARG A 101 6.38 3.21 4.34
CA ARG A 101 5.30 2.67 3.50
C ARG A 101 5.54 1.21 3.07
N SER A 102 6.80 0.78 3.04
CA SER A 102 7.20 -0.59 2.73
C SER A 102 7.42 -1.43 4.01
N SER A 103 7.01 -0.90 5.17
CA SER A 103 7.18 -1.54 6.48
C SER A 103 5.86 -2.10 6.99
N GLY A 104 5.93 -2.84 8.10
CA GLY A 104 4.77 -3.36 8.81
C GLY A 104 4.51 -4.85 8.64
N ILE A 105 3.63 -5.38 9.48
CA ILE A 105 3.33 -6.82 9.51
C ILE A 105 2.62 -7.29 8.24
N ALA A 106 1.87 -6.42 7.57
CA ALA A 106 1.26 -6.74 6.28
C ALA A 106 2.32 -7.05 5.23
N GLN A 107 3.49 -6.40 5.33
CA GLN A 107 4.65 -6.65 4.47
C GLN A 107 5.57 -7.76 4.99
N GLY A 108 5.13 -8.53 6.00
CA GLY A 108 5.87 -9.68 6.53
C GLY A 108 6.89 -9.33 7.62
N ALA A 109 6.90 -8.09 8.11
CA ALA A 109 7.74 -7.74 9.25
C ALA A 109 7.30 -8.50 10.52
N SER A 110 8.28 -9.02 11.26
CA SER A 110 8.03 -9.66 12.54
C SER A 110 8.01 -8.62 13.66
N ARG A 111 7.09 -8.79 14.62
CA ARG A 111 7.10 -7.99 15.87
C ARG A 111 8.41 -8.14 16.66
N ALA A 112 9.16 -9.23 16.44
CA ALA A 112 10.45 -9.45 17.08
C ALA A 112 11.59 -8.62 16.46
N ASP A 113 11.45 -8.21 15.19
CA ASP A 113 12.57 -7.70 14.38
C ASP A 113 12.50 -6.20 14.09
N ALA A 114 11.50 -5.56 14.68
CA ALA A 114 11.03 -4.20 14.47
C ALA A 114 10.15 -4.02 13.23
N THR A 115 8.88 -3.67 13.42
CA THR A 115 7.87 -3.55 12.35
C THR A 115 8.05 -2.31 11.49
N TRP A 116 8.84 -1.33 11.94
CA TRP A 116 9.28 -0.21 11.10
C TRP A 116 10.42 -0.58 10.14
N VAL A 117 11.05 -1.74 10.31
CA VAL A 117 12.06 -2.26 9.37
C VAL A 117 11.34 -3.07 8.29
N PRO A 118 11.50 -2.71 7.00
CA PRO A 118 10.94 -3.50 5.91
C PRO A 118 11.48 -4.93 5.88
N CYS A 119 10.62 -5.84 5.43
CA CYS A 119 10.97 -7.24 5.20
C CYS A 119 11.19 -7.44 3.70
N TRP A 120 12.46 -7.40 3.25
CA TRP A 120 12.79 -7.41 1.82
C TRP A 120 12.84 -8.80 1.15
N ASP A 121 12.73 -9.88 1.92
CA ASP A 121 12.69 -11.25 1.40
C ASP A 121 11.29 -11.75 1.05
N ARG A 122 10.25 -10.97 1.35
CA ARG A 122 8.89 -11.33 0.99
C ARG A 122 8.71 -11.20 -0.52
N TRP A 123 8.46 -12.34 -1.16
CA TRP A 123 7.90 -12.39 -2.51
C TRP A 123 6.43 -12.01 -2.40
N SER A 124 6.12 -10.73 -2.61
CA SER A 124 4.74 -10.28 -2.65
C SER A 124 4.25 -10.27 -4.10
N PHE A 125 3.07 -10.86 -4.34
CA PHE A 125 2.25 -10.51 -5.51
C PHE A 125 1.53 -9.16 -5.27
N GLU A 126 1.88 -8.49 -4.17
CA GLU A 126 1.22 -7.36 -3.54
C GLU A 126 1.84 -6.09 -4.09
N PRO A 127 1.19 -5.41 -5.02
CA PRO A 127 1.63 -4.07 -5.34
C PRO A 127 1.32 -3.19 -4.11
N SER A 128 2.36 -2.59 -3.49
CA SER A 128 2.20 -1.47 -2.56
C SER A 128 1.22 -0.44 -3.18
N VAL A 129 0.49 0.35 -2.39
CA VAL A 129 -0.38 1.44 -2.88
C VAL A 129 0.34 2.24 -3.96
N GLY A 130 1.60 2.63 -3.73
CA GLY A 130 2.38 3.32 -4.78
C GLY A 130 2.94 2.43 -5.91
N SER A 131 3.01 1.10 -5.77
CA SER A 131 3.31 0.17 -6.87
C SER A 131 2.08 -0.02 -7.79
N ILE A 132 0.87 -0.03 -7.23
CA ILE A 132 -0.41 -0.10 -7.96
C ILE A 132 -0.56 1.13 -8.86
N LEU A 133 -0.23 2.28 -8.30
CA LEU A 133 -0.50 3.58 -8.88
C LEU A 133 0.57 4.02 -9.88
N LYS A 134 1.62 3.21 -10.09
CA LYS A 134 2.78 3.44 -10.98
C LYS A 134 3.52 4.77 -10.77
N GLU A 135 3.00 5.66 -9.93
CA GLU A 135 3.48 7.00 -9.67
C GLU A 135 3.33 7.31 -8.18
N SER A 136 4.35 6.89 -7.41
CA SER A 136 4.49 7.22 -5.99
C SER A 136 4.58 8.72 -5.69
N LYS A 137 4.61 9.58 -6.72
CA LYS A 137 4.69 11.05 -6.59
C LYS A 137 3.34 11.76 -6.53
N LEU A 138 2.23 11.05 -6.74
CA LEU A 138 0.90 11.66 -6.76
C LEU A 138 0.39 12.02 -5.36
N PHE A 139 0.81 11.28 -4.33
CA PHE A 139 0.33 11.48 -2.96
C PHE A 139 1.29 12.30 -2.13
N GLN A 140 0.71 13.12 -1.26
CA GLN A 140 1.40 14.01 -0.34
C GLN A 140 0.59 14.09 0.96
N ALA A 141 0.24 12.95 1.56
CA ALA A 141 -0.56 12.92 2.79
C ALA A 141 0.09 13.74 3.92
N GLY A 142 1.42 13.64 4.08
CA GLY A 142 2.21 14.48 5.00
C GLY A 142 2.40 15.94 4.55
N ALA A 143 1.84 16.34 3.40
CA ALA A 143 2.09 17.60 2.73
C ALA A 143 3.60 17.91 2.62
N SER A 144 4.01 19.16 2.85
CA SER A 144 5.42 19.56 2.91
C SER A 144 6.01 19.57 4.32
N VAL A 145 5.40 18.85 5.28
CA VAL A 145 5.86 18.85 6.67
C VAL A 145 7.12 18.01 6.82
N GLN A 146 8.18 18.61 7.37
CA GLN A 146 9.45 17.95 7.56
C GLN A 146 9.36 16.82 8.60
N ALA A 147 9.95 15.67 8.26
CA ALA A 147 10.10 14.54 9.16
C ALA A 147 10.89 14.92 10.41
N HIS A 148 10.40 14.46 11.57
CA HIS A 148 11.12 14.53 12.84
C HIS A 148 11.16 13.11 13.41
N TYR A 149 12.37 12.60 13.66
CA TYR A 149 12.56 11.25 14.15
C TYR A 149 13.77 11.10 15.06
N ALA A 150 13.77 10.04 15.87
CA ALA A 150 14.90 9.64 16.70
C ALA A 150 14.95 8.11 16.84
N PHE A 151 16.16 7.54 16.83
CA PHE A 151 16.37 6.12 17.10
C PHE A 151 16.63 5.88 18.59
N GLU A 152 16.02 4.84 19.15
CA GLU A 152 16.20 4.44 20.54
C GLU A 152 16.51 2.93 20.65
N GLU A 153 16.93 2.49 21.84
CA GLU A 153 17.17 1.08 22.16
C GLU A 153 18.05 0.33 21.12
N SER A 154 19.16 0.96 20.69
CA SER A 154 20.06 0.40 19.66
C SER A 154 19.35 0.13 18.31
N PHE A 155 18.54 1.09 17.86
CA PHE A 155 17.77 1.01 16.62
C PHE A 155 16.69 -0.09 16.64
N SER A 156 16.23 -0.53 17.81
CA SER A 156 15.02 -1.35 17.86
C SER A 156 13.76 -0.48 17.78
N LEU A 157 13.83 0.75 18.29
CA LEU A 157 12.70 1.68 18.30
C LEU A 157 12.99 2.89 17.41
N LEU A 158 11.96 3.34 16.69
CA LEU A 158 11.96 4.55 15.90
C LEU A 158 10.85 5.48 16.40
N LYS A 159 11.23 6.57 17.08
CA LYS A 159 10.31 7.65 17.41
C LYS A 159 10.11 8.53 16.20
N VAL A 160 8.87 8.82 15.85
CA VAL A 160 8.48 9.70 14.75
C VAL A 160 7.39 10.64 15.20
N ARG A 161 7.28 11.80 14.55
CA ARG A 161 6.18 12.74 14.77
C ARG A 161 5.13 12.63 13.66
N GLY A 162 3.86 12.75 14.04
CA GLY A 162 2.75 12.68 13.09
C GLY A 162 1.44 13.18 13.68
N VAL A 163 0.36 12.97 12.95
CA VAL A 163 -1.01 13.29 13.38
C VAL A 163 -1.91 12.07 13.29
N ARG A 164 -2.76 11.89 14.29
CA ARG A 164 -3.82 10.89 14.28
C ARG A 164 -5.03 11.42 13.54
N ILE A 165 -5.42 10.76 12.46
CA ILE A 165 -6.55 11.21 11.64
C ILE A 165 -7.85 10.57 12.11
N ASP A 166 -7.85 9.25 12.25
CA ASP A 166 -9.05 8.50 12.60
C ASP A 166 -8.71 7.09 13.15
N SER A 167 -9.74 6.36 13.55
CA SER A 167 -9.69 4.94 13.86
C SER A 167 -10.38 4.10 12.79
N ALA A 168 -9.81 2.92 12.58
CA ALA A 168 -10.36 1.89 11.72
C ALA A 168 -11.72 1.42 12.25
N GLY A 169 -12.75 1.49 11.40
CA GLY A 169 -14.15 1.24 11.77
C GLY A 169 -14.66 -0.11 11.27
N ARG A 170 -15.55 -0.06 10.27
CA ARG A 170 -16.21 -1.22 9.64
C ARG A 170 -15.43 -1.66 8.41
N PHE A 171 -15.38 -2.97 8.18
CA PHE A 171 -14.68 -3.56 7.03
C PHE A 171 -15.62 -4.47 6.25
N CYS A 172 -15.29 -4.70 4.97
CA CYS A 172 -15.63 -5.96 4.31
C CYS A 172 -14.36 -6.73 3.97
N SER A 173 -14.39 -8.04 4.24
CA SER A 173 -13.26 -8.92 3.98
C SER A 173 -12.95 -9.02 2.49
N SER A 174 -11.67 -9.07 2.14
CA SER A 174 -11.19 -9.42 0.79
C SER A 174 -11.63 -10.81 0.35
N SER A 175 -11.70 -11.76 1.28
CA SER A 175 -12.09 -13.15 0.97
C SER A 175 -13.52 -13.27 0.43
N GLU A 176 -14.39 -12.33 0.80
CA GLU A 176 -15.76 -12.26 0.29
C GLU A 176 -15.81 -11.76 -1.16
N PHE A 177 -14.86 -10.90 -1.57
CA PHE A 177 -14.76 -10.44 -2.95
C PHE A 177 -14.53 -11.62 -3.91
N ASN A 178 -13.59 -12.51 -3.58
CA ASN A 178 -13.27 -13.66 -4.43
C ASN A 178 -14.40 -14.71 -4.51
N GLN A 179 -15.32 -14.74 -3.55
CA GLN A 179 -16.44 -15.67 -3.52
C GLN A 179 -17.66 -15.12 -4.27
N ASP A 180 -18.02 -13.87 -3.98
CA ASP A 180 -19.16 -13.17 -4.58
C ASP A 180 -18.92 -11.66 -4.49
N TRP A 181 -18.18 -11.17 -5.48
CA TRP A 181 -17.78 -9.78 -5.59
C TRP A 181 -18.98 -8.81 -5.72
N ILE A 182 -20.11 -9.26 -6.28
CA ILE A 182 -21.34 -8.47 -6.40
C ILE A 182 -21.95 -8.25 -5.01
N SER A 183 -22.07 -9.32 -4.22
CA SER A 183 -22.55 -9.21 -2.85
C SER A 183 -21.58 -8.43 -1.96
N TRP A 184 -20.28 -8.55 -2.19
CA TRP A 184 -19.26 -7.74 -1.51
C TRP A 184 -19.44 -6.25 -1.81
N GLU A 185 -19.59 -5.87 -3.09
CA GLU A 185 -19.77 -4.47 -3.49
C GLU A 185 -21.06 -3.89 -2.90
N ARG A 186 -22.17 -4.63 -2.95
CA ARG A 186 -23.44 -4.21 -2.33
C ARG A 186 -23.31 -3.95 -0.83
N ARG A 187 -22.56 -4.81 -0.13
CA ARG A 187 -22.30 -4.62 1.31
C ARG A 187 -21.47 -3.37 1.55
N ILE A 188 -20.38 -3.18 0.81
CA ILE A 188 -19.55 -1.97 0.94
C ILE A 188 -20.36 -0.72 0.62
N SER A 189 -21.10 -0.70 -0.49
CA SER A 189 -21.97 0.40 -0.89
C SER A 189 -22.97 0.78 0.22
N CYS A 190 -23.61 -0.22 0.84
CA CYS A 190 -24.50 -0.02 1.98
C CYS A 190 -23.77 0.60 3.19
N ILE A 191 -22.58 0.09 3.52
CA ILE A 191 -21.76 0.61 4.63
C ILE A 191 -21.37 2.07 4.37
N VAL A 192 -20.80 2.38 3.20
CA VAL A 192 -20.25 3.71 2.93
C VAL A 192 -21.33 4.78 2.77
N GLN A 193 -22.54 4.42 2.33
CA GLN A 193 -23.67 5.36 2.23
C GLN A 193 -24.12 5.91 3.59
N GLU A 194 -23.80 5.22 4.69
CA GLU A 194 -24.02 5.74 6.04
C GLU A 194 -23.03 6.86 6.42
N SER A 195 -21.97 7.06 5.64
CA SER A 195 -20.95 8.05 5.93
C SER A 195 -21.44 9.49 5.71
N PRO A 196 -21.17 10.42 6.63
CA PRO A 196 -21.38 11.85 6.38
C PRO A 196 -20.47 12.42 5.29
N ARG A 197 -19.43 11.67 4.87
CA ARG A 197 -18.48 12.05 3.81
C ARG A 197 -18.77 11.36 2.49
N PHE A 198 -19.88 10.61 2.39
CA PHE A 198 -20.23 9.91 1.17
C PHE A 198 -20.59 10.86 0.05
N SER A 199 -19.94 10.68 -1.09
CA SER A 199 -20.41 11.09 -2.41
C SER A 199 -20.10 9.95 -3.38
N THR A 200 -20.85 9.85 -4.46
CA THR A 200 -20.59 8.83 -5.49
C THR A 200 -19.18 8.98 -6.06
N GLU A 201 -18.69 10.21 -6.19
CA GLU A 201 -17.32 10.51 -6.62
C GLU A 201 -16.27 10.00 -5.63
N SER A 202 -16.41 10.33 -4.34
CA SER A 202 -15.48 9.89 -3.29
C SER A 202 -15.46 8.36 -3.16
N TYR A 203 -16.62 7.71 -3.30
CA TYR A 203 -16.70 6.25 -3.27
C TYR A 203 -15.98 5.60 -4.47
N ALA A 204 -16.19 6.13 -5.67
CA ALA A 204 -15.52 5.65 -6.88
C ALA A 204 -13.99 5.82 -6.77
N LYS A 205 -13.51 7.00 -6.35
CA LYS A 205 -12.08 7.27 -6.14
C LYS A 205 -11.48 6.34 -5.08
N ALA A 206 -12.19 6.13 -3.97
CA ALA A 206 -11.76 5.22 -2.93
C ALA A 206 -11.63 3.78 -3.44
N LEU A 207 -12.58 3.28 -4.22
CA LEU A 207 -12.55 1.93 -4.78
C LEU A 207 -11.41 1.74 -5.78
N SER A 208 -11.14 2.74 -6.63
CA SER A 208 -10.12 2.66 -7.68
C SER A 208 -8.73 3.15 -7.25
N MET A 209 -8.62 3.80 -6.09
CA MET A 209 -7.46 4.58 -5.65
C MET A 209 -7.07 5.73 -6.60
N ASP A 210 -8.05 6.40 -7.22
CA ASP A 210 -7.79 7.47 -8.20
C ASP A 210 -7.44 8.81 -7.53
N GLY A 211 -6.21 9.28 -7.74
CA GLY A 211 -5.61 10.39 -7.00
C GLY A 211 -5.65 11.77 -7.66
N ASP A 212 -5.84 11.89 -8.97
CA ASP A 212 -5.71 13.18 -9.68
C ASP A 212 -6.86 13.52 -10.62
N GLY A 213 -7.79 12.59 -10.88
CA GLY A 213 -8.87 12.78 -11.86
C GLY A 213 -8.38 13.06 -13.29
N GLN A 214 -7.07 13.00 -13.53
CA GLN A 214 -6.39 13.13 -14.83
C GLN A 214 -5.92 11.77 -15.34
N GLY A 215 -5.96 10.73 -14.50
CA GLY A 215 -6.07 9.34 -14.89
C GLY A 215 -5.02 8.92 -15.92
N ILE A 216 -3.83 8.59 -15.46
CA ILE A 216 -2.89 7.79 -16.29
C ILE A 216 -3.44 6.36 -16.48
N ARG A 217 -4.41 5.97 -15.63
CA ARG A 217 -5.50 5.07 -16.01
C ARG A 217 -6.78 5.88 -16.05
N SER A 218 -7.05 6.54 -17.17
CA SER A 218 -8.32 7.19 -17.45
C SER A 218 -9.39 6.11 -17.62
N PHE A 219 -9.77 5.49 -16.52
CA PHE A 219 -11.05 4.81 -16.38
C PHE A 219 -12.14 5.85 -16.63
N PRO A 220 -13.31 5.47 -17.14
CA PRO A 220 -14.36 6.42 -17.43
C PRO A 220 -14.60 7.21 -16.15
N THR A 221 -14.15 8.47 -16.18
CA THR A 221 -14.52 9.47 -15.20
C THR A 221 -16.01 9.35 -15.01
N HIS A 222 -16.51 9.58 -13.80
CA HIS A 222 -17.94 9.55 -13.46
C HIS A 222 -18.84 10.33 -14.46
N SER A 223 -18.28 11.19 -15.32
CA SER A 223 -18.97 11.79 -16.47
C SER A 223 -19.42 10.80 -17.57
N ALA A 224 -18.83 9.61 -17.69
CA ALA A 224 -19.17 8.59 -18.68
C ALA A 224 -19.97 7.40 -18.11
N VAL A 225 -20.17 7.39 -16.79
CA VAL A 225 -20.98 6.41 -16.07
C VAL A 225 -22.07 7.19 -15.35
N PRO A 226 -23.33 7.17 -15.82
CA PRO A 226 -24.44 7.89 -15.17
C PRO A 226 -24.63 7.39 -13.72
N ASP A 227 -25.49 8.06 -12.93
CA ASP A 227 -25.91 7.81 -11.51
C ASP A 227 -26.39 6.38 -11.19
N LEU A 228 -25.69 5.40 -11.69
CA LEU A 228 -25.92 3.98 -11.67
C LEU A 228 -25.04 3.44 -10.55
N THR A 229 -25.65 2.68 -9.66
CA THR A 229 -24.85 1.86 -8.75
C THR A 229 -24.01 0.90 -9.59
N PHE A 230 -22.90 0.42 -9.05
CA PHE A 230 -22.05 -0.53 -9.75
C PHE A 230 -22.84 -1.79 -10.24
N VAL A 231 -23.84 -2.21 -9.46
CA VAL A 231 -24.82 -3.25 -9.82
C VAL A 231 -25.60 -2.90 -11.10
N ASP A 232 -25.92 -1.63 -11.30
CA ASP A 232 -26.58 -1.15 -12.50
C ASP A 232 -25.63 -1.13 -13.71
N LEU A 233 -24.32 -0.87 -13.55
CA LEU A 233 -23.34 -1.08 -14.63
C LEU A 233 -23.23 -2.55 -15.02
N TYR A 234 -23.10 -3.45 -14.05
CA TYR A 234 -22.99 -4.88 -14.34
C TYR A 234 -24.28 -5.44 -14.96
N ASN A 235 -25.45 -5.03 -14.48
CA ASN A 235 -26.72 -5.42 -15.08
C ASN A 235 -26.96 -4.77 -16.45
N SER A 236 -26.34 -3.61 -16.72
CA SER A 236 -26.31 -2.99 -18.04
C SER A 236 -25.37 -3.69 -19.04
N ALA A 237 -24.56 -4.66 -18.60
CA ALA A 237 -23.67 -5.46 -19.47
C ALA A 237 -24.41 -6.30 -20.52
N PHE A 238 -25.74 -6.31 -20.51
CA PHE A 238 -26.55 -6.85 -21.61
C PHE A 238 -26.97 -5.79 -22.65
N VAL A 239 -26.56 -4.53 -22.47
CA VAL A 239 -26.94 -3.37 -23.30
C VAL A 239 -25.75 -2.38 -23.43
N THR A 240 -25.01 -2.53 -24.55
CA THR A 240 -24.10 -1.58 -25.28
C THR A 240 -22.55 -1.70 -25.19
N GLY A 241 -21.93 -1.94 -26.36
CA GLY A 241 -20.63 -1.42 -26.84
C GLY A 241 -19.31 -2.05 -26.33
N PRO A 242 -18.38 -2.50 -27.20
CA PRO A 242 -17.13 -3.19 -26.79
C PRO A 242 -16.13 -2.33 -25.98
N VAL A 243 -16.19 -0.99 -26.09
CA VAL A 243 -15.30 -0.09 -25.33
C VAL A 243 -15.71 0.01 -23.86
N LEU A 244 -17.01 -0.04 -23.57
CA LEU A 244 -17.54 0.01 -22.21
C LEU A 244 -17.23 -1.28 -21.46
N GLU A 245 -17.35 -2.43 -22.13
CA GLU A 245 -16.98 -3.76 -21.60
C GLU A 245 -15.49 -3.84 -21.19
N ILE A 246 -14.57 -3.32 -22.01
CA ILE A 246 -13.12 -3.32 -21.72
C ILE A 246 -12.79 -2.46 -20.50
N ALA A 247 -13.40 -1.27 -20.40
CA ALA A 247 -13.18 -0.37 -19.28
C ALA A 247 -13.71 -0.97 -17.96
N GLN A 248 -14.84 -1.67 -18.00
CA GLN A 248 -15.44 -2.37 -16.85
C GLN A 248 -14.57 -3.54 -16.37
N LEU A 249 -14.06 -4.37 -17.28
CA LEU A 249 -13.17 -5.48 -16.93
C LEU A 249 -11.88 -4.99 -16.28
N ALA A 250 -11.26 -3.94 -16.84
CA ALA A 250 -10.05 -3.36 -16.28
C ALA A 250 -10.29 -2.71 -14.90
N TYR A 251 -11.50 -2.23 -14.62
CA TYR A 251 -11.89 -1.70 -13.30
C TYR A 251 -12.05 -2.84 -12.27
N ILE A 252 -12.72 -3.93 -12.64
CA ILE A 252 -12.86 -5.13 -11.79
C ILE A 252 -11.50 -5.75 -11.51
N ASP A 253 -10.62 -5.88 -12.52
CA ASP A 253 -9.26 -6.40 -12.35
C ASP A 253 -8.44 -5.54 -11.39
N CYS A 254 -8.65 -4.21 -11.41
CA CYS A 254 -7.99 -3.29 -10.47
C CYS A 254 -8.45 -3.56 -9.05
N ILE A 255 -9.76 -3.57 -8.79
CA ILE A 255 -10.32 -3.85 -7.46
C ILE A 255 -9.93 -5.26 -6.99
N ALA A 256 -9.93 -6.24 -7.89
CA ALA A 256 -9.50 -7.60 -7.59
C ALA A 256 -8.03 -7.62 -7.16
N ALA A 257 -7.16 -6.86 -7.82
CA ALA A 257 -5.77 -6.72 -7.41
C ALA A 257 -5.63 -6.01 -6.06
N LEU A 258 -6.46 -5.01 -5.75
CA LEU A 258 -6.49 -4.34 -4.45
C LEU A 258 -6.97 -5.27 -3.33
N ALA A 259 -8.02 -6.03 -3.59
CA ALA A 259 -8.58 -7.00 -2.65
C ALA A 259 -7.61 -8.15 -2.35
N ILE A 260 -6.50 -8.30 -3.07
CA ILE A 260 -5.41 -9.18 -2.65
C ILE A 260 -4.67 -8.46 -1.51
N ASP A 261 -4.88 -8.97 -0.29
CA ASP A 261 -4.23 -8.51 0.97
C ASP A 261 -4.61 -7.11 1.48
N HIS A 262 -5.66 -6.50 0.95
CA HIS A 262 -6.31 -5.32 1.54
C HIS A 262 -7.79 -5.55 1.76
N ARG A 263 -8.35 -4.80 2.71
CA ARG A 263 -9.79 -4.74 2.96
C ARG A 263 -10.29 -3.31 2.85
N PHE A 264 -11.45 -3.16 2.24
CA PHE A 264 -12.10 -1.87 2.15
C PHE A 264 -12.68 -1.49 3.52
N ILE A 265 -12.51 -0.21 3.88
CA ILE A 265 -12.85 0.30 5.21
C ILE A 265 -13.80 1.50 5.13
N LEU A 266 -14.70 1.58 6.11
CA LEU A 266 -15.30 2.84 6.56
C LEU A 266 -14.80 3.13 7.98
N THR A 267 -14.10 4.25 8.12
CA THR A 267 -13.50 4.72 9.38
C THR A 267 -14.54 5.35 10.31
N SER A 268 -14.17 5.59 11.58
CA SER A 268 -15.09 6.09 12.59
C SER A 268 -15.61 7.52 12.34
N ARG A 269 -14.84 8.38 11.65
CA ARG A 269 -15.26 9.74 11.21
C ARG A 269 -15.78 9.76 9.77
N GLY A 270 -15.98 8.59 9.16
CA GLY A 270 -16.63 8.45 7.86
C GLY A 270 -15.72 8.48 6.63
N TYR A 271 -14.39 8.56 6.78
CA TYR A 271 -13.49 8.36 5.65
C TYR A 271 -13.58 6.92 5.13
N MET A 272 -13.30 6.72 3.85
CA MET A 272 -13.35 5.43 3.18
C MET A 272 -12.10 5.18 2.34
N GLY A 273 -11.77 3.91 2.12
CA GLY A 273 -10.60 3.52 1.35
C GLY A 273 -10.14 2.10 1.63
N TRP A 274 -8.85 1.84 1.51
CA TRP A 274 -8.23 0.53 1.63
C TRP A 274 -7.18 0.52 2.73
N VAL A 275 -7.19 -0.53 3.54
CA VAL A 275 -6.20 -0.77 4.58
C VAL A 275 -5.69 -2.21 4.47
N PRO A 276 -4.52 -2.54 5.05
CA PRO A 276 -4.01 -3.90 4.98
C PRO A 276 -4.98 -4.91 5.57
N GLU A 277 -5.02 -6.13 5.05
CA GLU A 277 -5.90 -7.22 5.52
C GLU A 277 -5.72 -7.54 7.01
N ALA A 278 -4.51 -7.33 7.53
CA ALA A 278 -4.20 -7.49 8.96
C ALA A 278 -4.82 -6.43 9.88
N SER A 279 -5.47 -5.40 9.32
CA SER A 279 -6.11 -4.31 10.06
C SER A 279 -7.35 -4.78 10.81
N LYS A 280 -7.56 -4.20 12.00
CA LYS A 280 -8.64 -4.49 12.94
C LYS A 280 -9.34 -3.21 13.34
N SER A 281 -10.59 -3.34 13.80
CA SER A 281 -11.30 -2.21 14.39
C SER A 281 -10.47 -1.67 15.56
N SER A 282 -10.44 -0.35 15.74
CA SER A 282 -9.58 0.40 16.67
C SER A 282 -8.11 0.60 16.26
N ASP A 283 -7.63 -0.03 15.17
CA ASP A 283 -6.34 0.38 14.62
C ASP A 283 -6.39 1.86 14.21
N THR A 284 -5.27 2.54 14.33
CA THR A 284 -5.17 3.98 14.11
C THR A 284 -4.74 4.28 12.69
N ILE A 285 -5.45 5.18 12.02
CA ILE A 285 -5.02 5.78 10.76
C ILE A 285 -4.34 7.10 11.11
N CYS A 286 -3.06 7.21 10.75
CA CYS A 286 -2.26 8.39 11.02
C CYS A 286 -1.44 8.80 9.81
N ILE A 287 -1.02 10.06 9.82
CA ILE A 287 -0.03 10.59 8.88
C ILE A 287 1.25 10.80 9.68
N ILE A 288 2.32 10.10 9.27
CA ILE A 288 3.66 10.34 9.80
C ILE A 288 4.32 11.41 8.92
N PHE A 289 4.93 12.42 9.53
CA PHE A 289 5.52 13.52 8.77
C PHE A 289 6.72 13.05 7.95
N GLY A 290 6.78 13.45 6.68
CA GLY A 290 7.74 12.94 5.70
C GLY A 290 7.44 11.53 5.18
N VAL A 291 6.20 11.06 5.33
CA VAL A 291 5.64 9.92 4.61
C VAL A 291 4.49 10.41 3.74
N ASN A 292 4.49 10.00 2.48
CA ASN A 292 3.55 10.47 1.46
C ASN A 292 2.18 9.77 1.47
N VAL A 293 2.03 8.70 2.26
CA VAL A 293 0.80 7.92 2.41
C VAL A 293 0.40 7.79 3.89
N PRO A 294 -0.89 7.66 4.21
CA PRO A 294 -1.35 7.26 5.53
C PRO A 294 -0.79 5.90 5.93
N LEU A 295 -0.50 5.75 7.23
CA LEU A 295 -0.12 4.47 7.83
C LEU A 295 -1.20 4.01 8.81
N VAL A 296 -1.38 2.69 8.88
CA VAL A 296 -2.18 2.04 9.90
C VAL A 296 -1.26 1.58 11.02
N LEU A 297 -1.46 2.11 12.23
CA LEU A 297 -0.72 1.75 13.42
C LEU A 297 -1.62 1.02 14.42
N ARG A 298 -1.05 0.06 15.13
CA ARG A 298 -1.71 -0.62 16.26
C ARG A 298 -0.94 -0.36 17.54
N GLU A 299 -1.65 0.07 18.57
CA GLU A 299 -1.07 0.25 19.91
C GLU A 299 -0.59 -1.09 20.49
N ALA A 300 0.57 -1.05 21.12
CA ALA A 300 1.21 -2.15 21.84
C ALA A 300 1.55 -1.71 23.27
N GLU A 301 1.98 -2.68 24.10
CA GLU A 301 2.32 -2.40 25.50
C GLU A 301 3.39 -1.30 25.63
N GLY A 302 3.24 -0.44 26.63
CA GLY A 302 4.21 0.60 26.96
C GLY A 302 4.23 1.82 26.01
N GLY A 303 3.10 2.15 25.36
CA GLY A 303 2.99 3.31 24.45
C GLY A 303 3.69 3.10 23.10
N ARG A 304 4.01 1.85 22.79
CA ARG A 304 4.65 1.41 21.56
C ARG A 304 3.61 1.20 20.47
N HIS A 305 4.04 1.29 19.21
CA HIS A 305 3.16 1.20 18.05
C HIS A 305 3.73 0.23 17.03
N ILE A 306 2.88 -0.65 16.53
CA ILE A 306 3.21 -1.59 15.46
C ILE A 306 2.68 -1.03 14.16
N ILE A 307 3.52 -1.03 13.13
CA ILE A 307 3.08 -0.71 11.78
C ILE A 307 2.31 -1.92 11.24
N ILE A 308 1.06 -1.69 10.89
CA ILE A 308 0.24 -2.68 10.19
C ILE A 308 0.61 -2.64 8.71
N GLY A 309 0.61 -1.44 8.11
CA GLY A 309 1.04 -1.18 6.74
C GLY A 309 0.53 0.19 6.26
N GLU A 310 0.79 0.54 5.01
CA GLU A 310 0.23 1.73 4.37
C GLU A 310 -1.27 1.57 4.08
N ALA A 311 -1.97 2.69 3.95
CA ALA A 311 -3.37 2.73 3.59
C ALA A 311 -3.62 3.73 2.45
N TYR A 312 -4.68 3.49 1.69
CA TYR A 312 -5.28 4.50 0.84
C TYR A 312 -6.54 5.03 1.53
N ILE A 313 -6.65 6.33 1.76
CA ILE A 313 -7.87 6.92 2.34
C ILE A 313 -8.27 8.15 1.54
N GLU A 314 -9.46 8.09 0.94
CA GLU A 314 -9.99 9.17 0.13
C GLU A 314 -10.17 10.46 0.95
N GLY A 315 -9.71 11.59 0.40
CA GLY A 315 -9.69 12.88 1.08
C GLY A 315 -8.60 13.03 2.14
N ILE A 316 -7.58 12.15 2.14
CA ILE A 316 -6.35 12.30 2.93
C ILE A 316 -5.10 12.28 2.04
N MET A 317 -5.12 11.49 0.96
CA MET A 317 -3.93 11.20 0.17
C MET A 317 -3.28 12.44 -0.49
N GLY A 318 -4.05 13.49 -0.75
CA GLY A 318 -3.58 14.76 -1.31
C GLY A 318 -3.08 15.76 -0.26
N GLY A 319 -3.03 15.38 1.02
CA GLY A 319 -2.65 16.26 2.13
C GLY A 319 -3.79 17.11 2.66
N GLU A 320 -5.03 16.87 2.23
CA GLU A 320 -6.22 17.64 2.61
C GLU A 320 -6.43 17.63 4.13
N ALA A 321 -6.12 16.51 4.77
CA ALA A 321 -6.21 16.35 6.22
C ALA A 321 -5.28 17.34 6.96
N MET A 322 -4.14 17.72 6.39
CA MET A 322 -3.16 18.62 7.04
C MET A 322 -3.65 20.07 7.15
N HIS A 323 -4.76 20.42 6.49
CA HIS A 323 -5.40 21.73 6.61
C HIS A 323 -6.36 21.83 7.81
N ASP A 324 -6.63 20.71 8.49
CA ASP A 324 -7.49 20.67 9.67
C ASP A 324 -6.73 21.19 10.91
N SER A 325 -7.17 22.33 11.45
CA SER A 325 -6.56 22.97 12.62
C SER A 325 -6.73 22.19 13.92
N ASP A 326 -7.67 21.24 13.96
CA ASP A 326 -7.97 20.44 15.14
C ASP A 326 -7.03 19.23 15.28
N LEU A 327 -6.21 18.94 14.26
CA LEU A 327 -5.21 17.87 14.32
C LEU A 327 -4.02 18.28 15.20
N ILE A 328 -3.76 17.45 16.21
CA ILE A 328 -2.67 17.64 17.15
C ILE A 328 -1.51 16.73 16.76
N ALA A 329 -0.34 17.33 16.57
CA ALA A 329 0.89 16.58 16.32
C ALA A 329 1.39 15.89 17.59
N GLU A 330 1.57 14.57 17.52
CA GLU A 330 2.02 13.71 18.61
C GLU A 330 3.20 12.82 18.19
N ASP A 331 3.88 12.25 19.18
CA ASP A 331 4.99 11.32 18.96
C ASP A 331 4.49 9.88 18.96
N PHE A 332 4.91 9.12 17.94
CA PHE A 332 4.69 7.68 17.83
C PHE A 332 6.00 6.95 18.03
N THR A 333 6.02 5.97 18.93
CA THR A 333 7.17 5.08 19.12
C THR A 333 6.94 3.79 18.35
N LEU A 334 7.51 3.70 17.15
CA LEU A 334 7.37 2.53 16.28
C LEU A 334 8.30 1.42 16.75
N THR A 335 7.73 0.24 16.99
CA THR A 335 8.49 -0.97 17.30
C THR A 335 8.86 -1.68 16.06
#